data_AF-A0A512PL49-F1
#
_entry.id   AF-A0A512PL49-F1
#
_cell.length_a   1.000
_cell.length_b   1.000
_cell.length_c   1.000
_cell.angle_alpha   90.00
_cell.angle_beta   90.00
_cell.angle_gamma   90.00
#
_symmetry.space_group_name_H-M   'P 1'
#
loop_
_entity.id
_entity.type
_entity.pdbx_description
1 polymer ?
#
loop_
_entity_poly.entity_id
_entity_poly.type
_entity_poly.pdbx_seq_one_letter_code
_entity_poly.pdbx_strand_id
1 'polypeptide(L)'
;MTIKEKPKKKIQVNIDRDIANQAEQVFNEIGLNQTSALTAFYKKVIAEGGMPFDLKMTDAQKATLSILNNTKDTPMHTFKDAKEVQKWLDNPDED
;
A
#
# COMPACT_ATOMS: atom_id res chain seq x y z
N MET A 1 -41.32 -26.84 0.36
CA MET A 1 -39.86 -26.97 0.59
C MET A 1 -39.41 -25.79 1.42
N THR A 2 -38.99 -26.02 2.66
CA THR A 2 -38.48 -24.95 3.53
C THR A 2 -37.04 -24.65 3.14
N ILE A 3 -36.80 -23.52 2.49
CA ILE A 3 -35.45 -23.03 2.23
C ILE A 3 -34.89 -22.62 3.60
N LYS A 4 -34.09 -23.49 4.23
CA LYS A 4 -33.33 -23.12 5.42
C LYS A 4 -32.27 -22.10 4.99
N GLU A 5 -32.46 -20.83 5.33
CA GLU A 5 -31.43 -19.81 5.16
C GLU A 5 -30.16 -20.26 5.87
N LYS A 6 -29.02 -20.13 5.18
CA LYS A 6 -27.72 -20.42 5.79
C LYS A 6 -27.48 -19.42 6.93
N PRO A 7 -26.98 -19.87 8.10
CA PRO A 7 -26.67 -18.95 9.19
C PRO A 7 -25.62 -17.93 8.76
N LYS A 8 -25.91 -16.65 8.93
CA LYS A 8 -25.00 -15.54 8.61
C LYS A 8 -24.11 -15.25 9.83
N LYS A 9 -22.80 -15.14 9.62
CA LYS A 9 -21.85 -14.71 10.66
C LYS A 9 -21.59 -13.22 10.53
N LYS A 10 -21.80 -12.45 11.61
CA LYS A 10 -21.42 -11.03 11.67
C LYS A 10 -19.92 -10.92 11.97
N ILE A 11 -19.23 -10.05 11.24
CA ILE A 11 -17.82 -9.73 11.43
C ILE A 11 -17.74 -8.25 11.76
N GLN A 12 -17.10 -7.91 12.88
CA GLN A 12 -16.83 -6.54 13.30
C GLN A 12 -15.32 -6.36 13.37
N VAL A 13 -14.82 -5.30 12.76
CA VAL A 13 -13.39 -5.00 12.68
C VAL A 13 -13.22 -3.52 12.98
N ASN A 14 -12.19 -3.19 13.77
CA ASN A 14 -11.76 -1.81 13.96
C ASN A 14 -10.70 -1.49 12.92
N ILE A 15 -10.94 -0.45 12.13
CA ILE A 15 -10.03 0.06 11.12
C ILE A 15 -9.95 1.58 11.28
N ASP A 16 -8.83 2.15 10.88
CA ASP A 16 -8.67 3.59 10.81
C ASP A 16 -9.74 4.20 9.87
N ARG A 17 -10.32 5.33 10.28
CA ARG A 17 -11.40 5.99 9.55
C ARG A 17 -10.96 6.45 8.17
N ASP A 18 -9.76 7.01 8.05
CA ASP A 18 -9.28 7.54 6.78
C ASP A 18 -8.98 6.42 5.80
N ILE A 19 -8.44 5.29 6.29
CA ILE A 19 -8.24 4.09 5.48
C ILE A 19 -9.58 3.51 5.00
N ALA A 20 -10.59 3.46 5.88
CA ALA A 20 -11.91 2.96 5.53
C ALA A 20 -12.57 3.81 4.44
N ASN A 21 -12.52 5.13 4.58
CA ASN A 21 -13.09 6.06 3.61
C ASN A 21 -12.39 5.97 2.25
N GLN A 22 -11.06 5.88 2.24
CA GLN A 22 -10.29 5.71 1.01
C GLN A 22 -10.64 4.39 0.31
N ALA A 23 -10.71 3.29 1.07
CA ALA A 23 -11.09 1.99 0.52
C ALA A 23 -12.53 2.01 -0.04
N GLU A 24 -13.47 2.66 0.65
CA GLU A 24 -14.85 2.81 0.18
C GLU A 24 -14.93 3.57 -1.15
N GLN A 25 -14.16 4.66 -1.29
CA GLN A 25 -14.09 5.39 -2.56
C GLN A 25 -13.58 4.49 -3.70
N VAL A 26 -12.50 3.74 -3.47
CA VAL A 26 -11.94 2.80 -4.46
C VAL A 26 -12.95 1.71 -4.82
N PHE A 27 -13.66 1.15 -3.84
CA PHE A 27 -14.69 0.14 -4.11
C PHE A 27 -15.84 0.71 -4.94
N ASN A 28 -16.28 1.94 -4.64
CA ASN A 28 -17.34 2.60 -5.39
C ASN A 28 -16.93 2.88 -6.84
N GLU A 29 -15.68 3.27 -7.09
CA GLU A 29 -15.15 3.49 -8.45
C GLU A 29 -15.19 2.23 -9.31
N ILE A 30 -15.01 1.05 -8.71
CA ILE A 30 -15.11 -0.25 -9.40
C ILE A 30 -16.50 -0.89 -9.31
N GLY A 31 -17.50 -0.15 -8.80
CA GLY A 31 -18.89 -0.61 -8.69
C GLY A 31 -19.13 -1.71 -7.65
N LEU A 32 -18.26 -1.81 -6.65
CA LEU A 32 -18.37 -2.77 -5.55
C LEU A 32 -18.72 -2.06 -4.24
N ASN A 33 -19.54 -2.71 -3.41
CA ASN A 33 -19.69 -2.29 -2.02
C ASN A 33 -18.69 -3.04 -1.13
N GLN A 34 -18.38 -2.48 0.04
CA GLN A 34 -17.42 -3.05 0.99
C GLN A 34 -17.75 -4.51 1.40
N THR A 35 -19.05 -4.83 1.53
CA THR A 35 -19.49 -6.18 1.89
C THR A 35 -19.18 -7.20 0.79
N SER A 36 -19.40 -6.83 -0.47
CA SER A 36 -19.11 -7.65 -1.65
C SER A 36 -17.61 -7.84 -1.84
N ALA A 37 -16.82 -6.77 -1.67
CA ALA A 37 -15.36 -6.84 -1.72
C ALA A 37 -14.81 -7.78 -0.63
N LEU A 38 -15.29 -7.65 0.60
CA LEU A 38 -14.89 -8.54 1.70
C LEU A 38 -15.35 -9.99 1.49
N THR A 39 -16.54 -10.19 0.90
CA THR A 39 -17.02 -11.53 0.54
C THR A 39 -16.14 -12.17 -0.53
N ALA A 40 -15.71 -11.40 -1.54
CA ALA A 40 -14.78 -11.86 -2.57
C ALA A 40 -13.41 -12.21 -1.97
N PHE A 41 -12.92 -11.40 -1.03
CA PHE A 41 -11.71 -11.68 -0.26
C PHE A 41 -11.78 -13.05 0.43
N TYR A 42 -12.83 -13.32 1.22
CA TYR A 42 -12.99 -14.62 1.89
C TYR A 42 -13.09 -15.79 0.92
N LYS A 43 -13.81 -15.62 -0.19
CA LYS A 43 -13.89 -16.66 -1.23
C LYS A 43 -12.53 -16.98 -1.82
N LYS A 44 -11.70 -15.96 -2.04
CA LYS A 44 -10.37 -16.15 -2.60
C LYS A 44 -9.40 -16.79 -1.62
N VAL A 45 -9.48 -16.43 -0.33
CA VAL A 45 -8.76 -17.14 0.76
C VAL A 45 -9.07 -18.63 0.74
N ILE A 46 -10.36 -18.99 0.62
CA ILE A 46 -10.80 -20.39 0.59
C ILE A 46 -10.30 -21.11 -0.68
N ALA A 47 -10.36 -20.44 -1.82
CA ALA A 47 -9.98 -21.03 -3.11
C ALA A 47 -8.47 -21.31 -3.21
N GLU A 48 -7.64 -20.39 -2.71
CA GLU A 48 -6.17 -20.50 -2.79
C GLU A 48 -5.57 -21.24 -1.58
N GLY A 49 -6.35 -21.45 -0.51
CA GLY A 49 -5.84 -22.04 0.73
C GLY A 49 -4.81 -21.15 1.43
N GLY A 50 -4.82 -19.84 1.15
CA GLY A 50 -3.81 -18.88 1.56
C GLY A 50 -4.33 -17.44 1.52
N MET A 51 -3.43 -16.47 1.71
CA MET A 51 -3.82 -15.06 1.63
C MET A 51 -3.94 -14.64 0.16
N PRO A 52 -5.02 -13.95 -0.25
CA PRO A 52 -5.32 -13.65 -1.65
C PRO A 52 -4.49 -12.49 -2.22
N PHE A 53 -3.45 -12.10 -1.50
CA PHE A 53 -2.42 -11.15 -1.89
C PHE A 53 -1.08 -11.66 -1.37
N ASP A 54 -0.02 -11.37 -2.10
CA ASP A 54 1.33 -11.73 -1.69
C ASP A 54 1.70 -10.97 -0.42
N LEU A 55 1.92 -11.71 0.67
CA LEU A 55 2.42 -11.20 1.95
C LEU A 55 3.89 -10.75 1.90
N LYS A 56 4.54 -10.91 0.74
CA LYS A 56 5.93 -10.53 0.54
C LYS A 56 5.96 -9.13 -0.04
N MET A 57 6.85 -8.29 0.48
CA MET A 57 7.19 -7.04 -0.20
C MET A 57 7.64 -7.38 -1.61
N THR A 58 7.01 -6.77 -2.61
CA THR A 58 7.46 -6.88 -3.99
C THR A 58 8.89 -6.34 -4.11
N ASP A 59 9.66 -6.80 -5.09
CA ASP A 59 11.03 -6.31 -5.24
C ASP A 59 11.07 -4.80 -5.51
N ALA A 60 10.01 -4.26 -6.14
CA ALA A 60 9.79 -2.82 -6.24
C ALA A 60 9.58 -2.16 -4.87
N GLN A 61 8.73 -2.73 -4.00
CA GLN A 61 8.54 -2.21 -2.63
C GLN A 61 9.82 -2.31 -1.80
N LYS A 62 10.62 -3.36 -1.96
CA LYS A 62 11.95 -3.47 -1.31
C LYS A 62 12.92 -2.43 -1.85
N ALA A 63 12.96 -2.20 -3.16
CA ALA A 63 13.80 -1.17 -3.77
C ALA A 63 13.41 0.22 -3.24
N THR A 64 12.12 0.55 -3.19
CA THR A 64 11.63 1.80 -2.62
C THR A 64 11.98 1.91 -1.13
N LEU A 65 11.81 0.84 -0.33
CA LEU A 65 12.19 0.88 1.08
C LEU A 65 13.71 1.03 1.28
N SER A 66 14.51 0.41 0.41
CA SER A 66 15.96 0.55 0.40
C SER A 66 16.34 2.00 0.10
N ILE A 67 15.77 2.62 -0.93
CA ILE A 67 15.99 4.03 -1.24
C ILE A 67 15.61 4.91 -0.04
N LEU A 68 14.41 4.74 0.51
CA LEU A 68 13.92 5.52 1.66
C LEU A 68 14.76 5.34 2.92
N ASN A 69 15.33 4.17 3.16
CA ASN A 69 16.19 3.95 4.32
C ASN A 69 17.59 4.52 4.10
N ASN A 70 18.14 4.41 2.89
CA ASN A 70 19.44 4.98 2.56
C ASN A 70 19.42 6.52 2.50
N THR A 71 18.28 7.14 2.17
CA THR A 71 18.15 8.60 2.14
C THR A 71 17.92 9.26 3.50
N LYS A 72 17.65 8.50 4.58
CA LYS A 72 17.46 9.06 5.94
C LYS A 72 18.75 9.62 6.53
N ASP A 73 19.89 9.01 6.22
CA ASP A 73 21.22 9.43 6.71
C ASP A 73 22.05 10.14 5.63
N THR A 74 21.49 10.38 4.43
CA THR A 74 22.22 11.12 3.40
C THR A 74 22.19 12.62 3.75
N PRO A 75 23.34 13.31 3.82
CA PRO A 75 23.37 14.75 3.98
C PRO A 75 22.67 15.40 2.78
N MET A 76 21.49 15.98 3.04
CA MET A 76 20.75 16.71 2.02
C MET A 76 21.46 18.04 1.77
N HIS A 77 22.24 18.11 0.69
CA HIS A 77 22.81 19.38 0.25
C HIS A 77 21.73 20.21 -0.43
N THR A 78 21.32 21.29 0.23
CA THR A 78 20.43 22.29 -0.34
C THR A 78 21.26 23.25 -1.19
N PHE A 79 21.23 23.05 -2.50
CA PHE A 79 21.82 24.00 -3.45
C PHE A 79 20.88 25.19 -3.63
N LYS A 80 21.42 26.40 -3.55
CA LYS A 80 20.65 27.63 -3.69
C LYS A 80 20.47 28.03 -5.15
N ASP A 81 21.43 27.69 -6.00
CA ASP A 81 21.44 28.09 -7.42
C ASP A 81 22.07 27.05 -8.34
N ALA A 82 21.67 27.06 -9.62
CA ALA A 82 22.18 26.13 -10.63
C ALA A 82 23.71 26.17 -10.85
N LYS A 83 24.35 27.32 -10.56
CA LYS A 83 25.82 27.45 -10.61
C LYS A 83 26.52 26.66 -9.51
N GLU A 84 25.88 26.53 -8.34
CA GLU A 84 26.40 25.78 -7.18
C GLU A 84 26.33 24.27 -7.45
N VAL A 85 25.23 23.83 -8.09
CA VAL A 85 25.07 22.45 -8.56
C VAL A 85 26.17 22.07 -9.55
N GLN A 86 26.44 22.93 -10.54
CA GLN A 86 27.46 22.65 -11.54
C GLN A 86 28.86 22.56 -10.92
N LYS A 87 29.17 23.46 -9.97
CA LYS A 87 30.46 23.46 -9.27
C LYS A 87 30.68 22.18 -8.46
N TRP A 88 29.62 21.66 -7.80
CA TRP A 88 29.67 20.40 -7.06
C TRP A 88 29.83 19.17 -7.98
N LEU A 89 29.15 19.17 -9.14
CA LEU A 89 29.27 18.09 -10.12
C LEU A 89 30.68 18.01 -10.74
N ASP A 90 31.33 19.15 -10.91
CA ASP A 90 32.66 19.22 -11.53
C ASP A 90 33.81 18.86 -10.57
N ASN A 91 33.62 19.00 -9.24
CA ASN A 91 34.60 18.61 -8.21
C ASN A 91 33.91 18.17 -6.89
N PRO A 92 33.71 16.86 -6.66
CA PRO A 92 32.95 16.35 -5.51
C PRO A 92 33.72 16.29 -4.17
N ASP A 93 35.04 16.51 -4.16
CA ASP A 93 35.91 16.35 -2.98
C ASP A 93 36.46 17.69 -2.39
N GLU A 94 35.94 18.84 -2.84
CA GLU A 94 36.31 20.16 -2.28
C GLU A 94 35.42 20.50 -1.06
N ASP A 95 35.73 19.91 0.10
CA ASP A 95 35.27 20.39 1.42
C ASP A 95 36.11 21.59 1.92
#